data_AF-A0A943TC29-F1
#
_entry.id   AF-A0A943TC29-F1
#
_cell.length_a   1.000
_cell.length_b   1.000
_cell.length_c   1.000
_cell.angle_alpha   90.00
_cell.angle_beta   90.00
_cell.angle_gamma   90.00
#
_symmetry.space_group_name_H-M   'P 1'
#
loop_
_entity.id
_entity.type
_entity.pdbx_description
1 polymer ?
#
loop_
_entity_poly.entity_id
_entity_poly.type
_entity_poly.pdbx_seq_one_letter_code
_entity_poly.pdbx_strand_id
1 'polypeptide(L)'
;MKKTSNVIIKALIIAIILIAVLFLAPRIYYAFFYVDDSLSSEDNDVKLLTETYPTTFYFIGDTIALNDTIKVQNITADEVGDITTAKKEWAMLVINDLNDDTPIDEDQWKNIVDTVQNNTHINCMYLGNSDWDVMEKQGYFSGRSGMNDNMLSMGMIHHDGKIINTLGMFNEEDDENNLPMLLCHEQVYDLKDSSSSK
;
A
#
# COMPACT_ATOMS: atom_id res chain seq x y z
N MET A 1 -44.86 -44.11 20.62
CA MET A 1 -44.96 -42.65 20.39
C MET A 1 -43.72 -41.84 20.79
N LYS A 2 -42.95 -42.20 21.84
CA LYS A 2 -41.72 -41.44 22.25
C LYS A 2 -40.57 -41.42 21.22
N LYS A 3 -40.29 -42.53 20.51
CA LYS A 3 -39.19 -42.60 19.54
C LYS A 3 -39.40 -41.71 18.31
N THR A 4 -40.63 -41.64 17.79
CA THR A 4 -40.97 -40.85 16.60
C THR A 4 -40.91 -39.34 16.88
N SER A 5 -41.32 -38.91 18.09
CA SER A 5 -41.27 -37.51 18.52
C SER A 5 -39.83 -36.99 18.65
N ASN A 6 -38.89 -37.80 19.16
CA ASN A 6 -37.47 -37.41 19.22
C ASN A 6 -36.80 -37.28 17.84
N VAL A 7 -37.24 -38.07 16.86
CA VAL A 7 -36.73 -37.97 15.47
C VAL A 7 -37.23 -36.67 14.83
N ILE A 8 -38.50 -36.33 15.02
CA ILE A 8 -39.09 -35.09 14.51
C ILE A 8 -38.42 -33.86 15.14
N ILE A 9 -38.18 -33.85 16.46
CA ILE A 9 -37.51 -32.75 17.15
C ILE A 9 -36.08 -32.57 16.65
N LYS A 10 -35.32 -33.66 16.45
CA LYS A 10 -33.96 -33.60 15.90
C LYS A 10 -33.94 -33.06 14.47
N ALA A 11 -34.89 -33.49 13.63
CA ALA A 11 -35.02 -32.97 12.27
C ALA A 11 -35.33 -31.46 12.27
N LEU A 12 -36.15 -30.99 13.22
CA LEU A 12 -36.51 -29.58 13.36
C LEU A 12 -35.32 -28.72 13.83
N ILE A 13 -34.51 -29.22 14.76
CA ILE A 13 -33.29 -28.55 15.22
C ILE A 13 -32.27 -28.44 14.07
N ILE A 14 -32.08 -29.51 13.29
CA ILE A 14 -31.16 -29.51 12.13
C ILE A 14 -31.64 -28.50 11.09
N ALA A 15 -32.94 -28.43 10.83
CA ALA A 15 -33.52 -27.44 9.91
C ALA A 15 -33.27 -26.00 10.38
N ILE A 16 -33.43 -25.72 11.68
CA ILE A 16 -33.15 -24.39 12.25
C ILE A 16 -31.67 -24.03 12.13
N ILE A 17 -30.76 -24.97 12.39
CA ILE A 17 -29.31 -24.75 12.23
C ILE A 17 -28.97 -24.48 10.76
N LEU A 18 -29.53 -25.25 9.83
CA LEU A 18 -29.33 -25.03 8.39
C LEU A 18 -29.84 -23.66 7.94
N ILE A 19 -31.02 -23.24 8.41
CA ILE A 19 -31.56 -21.91 8.14
C ILE A 19 -30.65 -20.83 8.74
N ALA A 20 -30.21 -20.99 9.99
CA ALA A 20 -29.31 -20.05 10.64
C ALA A 20 -27.98 -19.93 9.88
N VAL A 21 -27.39 -21.05 9.45
CA VAL A 21 -26.17 -21.06 8.63
C VAL A 21 -26.42 -20.43 7.27
N LEU A 22 -27.56 -20.69 6.62
CA LEU A 22 -27.91 -20.06 5.34
C LEU A 22 -28.11 -18.54 5.44
N PHE A 23 -28.51 -18.01 6.60
CA PHE A 23 -28.66 -16.56 6.81
C PHE A 23 -27.40 -15.89 7.36
N LEU A 24 -26.62 -16.59 8.21
CA LEU A 24 -25.41 -16.06 8.83
C LEU A 24 -24.18 -16.24 7.95
N ALA A 25 -24.04 -17.34 7.23
CA ALA A 25 -22.87 -17.61 6.41
C ALA A 25 -22.71 -16.60 5.26
N PRO A 26 -23.75 -16.19 4.52
CA PRO A 26 -23.63 -15.10 3.57
C PRO A 26 -23.28 -13.80 4.28
N ARG A 27 -23.87 -13.49 5.43
CA ARG A 27 -23.61 -12.22 6.13
C ARG A 27 -22.17 -12.12 6.67
N ILE A 28 -21.62 -13.22 7.17
CA ILE A 28 -20.22 -13.34 7.61
C ILE A 28 -19.29 -13.36 6.39
N TYR A 29 -19.66 -14.08 5.32
CA TYR A 29 -18.94 -14.07 4.05
C TYR A 29 -18.89 -12.66 3.45
N TYR A 30 -19.99 -11.90 3.49
CA TYR A 30 -20.04 -10.52 3.05
C TYR A 30 -19.21 -9.60 3.95
N ALA A 31 -19.22 -9.80 5.27
CA ALA A 31 -18.41 -9.00 6.19
C ALA A 31 -16.90 -9.30 6.13
N PHE A 32 -16.49 -10.50 5.71
CA PHE A 32 -15.08 -10.92 5.64
C PHE A 32 -14.48 -10.89 4.23
N PHE A 33 -15.28 -11.12 3.19
CA PHE A 33 -14.81 -11.31 1.82
C PHE A 33 -15.48 -10.38 0.80
N TYR A 34 -16.54 -9.65 1.17
CA TYR A 34 -17.04 -8.56 0.34
C TYR A 34 -16.34 -7.29 0.78
N VAL A 35 -15.19 -7.06 0.15
CA VAL A 35 -14.66 -5.71 0.00
C VAL A 35 -15.73 -4.96 -0.78
N ASP A 36 -16.36 -3.99 -0.13
CA ASP A 36 -17.30 -3.11 -0.83
C ASP A 36 -16.52 -2.47 -1.99
N ASP A 37 -16.91 -2.77 -3.23
CA ASP A 37 -16.31 -2.24 -4.46
C ASP A 37 -16.48 -0.70 -4.57
N SER A 38 -17.01 -0.06 -3.53
CA SER A 38 -16.97 1.38 -3.27
C SER A 38 -15.61 1.88 -2.74
N LEU A 39 -14.52 1.18 -3.08
CA LEU A 39 -13.14 1.55 -2.74
C LEU A 39 -12.73 2.89 -3.38
N SER A 40 -13.12 4.00 -2.75
CA SER A 40 -12.55 5.32 -3.04
C SER A 40 -12.60 6.29 -1.84
N SER A 41 -12.82 5.80 -0.61
CA SER A 41 -12.86 6.66 0.57
C SER A 41 -11.61 6.45 1.43
N GLU A 42 -10.95 7.56 1.80
CA GLU A 42 -9.80 7.64 2.70
C GLU A 42 -9.89 6.68 3.90
N ASP A 43 -11.04 6.62 4.58
CA ASP A 43 -11.27 5.76 5.75
C ASP A 43 -11.05 4.26 5.47
N ASN A 44 -11.41 3.79 4.27
CA ASN A 44 -11.22 2.39 3.89
C ASN A 44 -9.75 2.09 3.64
N ASP A 45 -9.03 3.03 3.05
CA ASP A 45 -7.61 2.87 2.78
C ASP A 45 -6.80 2.88 4.09
N VAL A 46 -7.10 3.83 4.99
CA VAL A 46 -6.56 3.86 6.35
C VAL A 46 -6.82 2.54 7.07
N LYS A 47 -8.06 2.02 7.00
CA LYS A 47 -8.41 0.74 7.63
C LYS A 47 -7.61 -0.43 7.04
N LEU A 48 -7.43 -0.48 5.73
CA LEU A 48 -6.65 -1.53 5.09
C LEU A 48 -5.18 -1.48 5.51
N LEU A 49 -4.59 -0.29 5.56
CA LEU A 49 -3.18 -0.07 5.95
C LEU A 49 -2.92 -0.31 7.44
N THR A 50 -3.95 -0.29 8.28
CA THR A 50 -3.82 -0.47 9.73
C THR A 50 -4.22 -1.88 10.18
N GLU A 51 -5.24 -2.48 9.56
CA GLU A 51 -5.83 -3.75 10.00
C GLU A 51 -5.46 -4.95 9.10
N THR A 52 -5.52 -4.78 7.77
CA THR A 52 -5.36 -5.89 6.81
C THR A 52 -3.91 -6.07 6.38
N TYR A 53 -3.26 -4.97 6.03
CA TYR A 53 -1.87 -4.89 5.61
C TYR A 53 -1.16 -3.84 6.48
N PRO A 54 -0.87 -4.14 7.77
CA PRO A 54 -0.24 -3.19 8.67
C PRO A 54 1.02 -2.58 8.04
N THR A 55 0.96 -1.28 7.74
CA THR A 55 1.99 -0.56 6.99
C THR A 55 2.61 0.54 7.85
N THR A 56 3.93 0.65 7.81
CA THR A 56 4.66 1.80 8.36
C THR A 56 5.16 2.67 7.22
N PHE A 57 4.82 3.96 7.25
CA PHE A 57 5.33 4.95 6.32
C PHE A 57 6.65 5.51 6.85
N TYR A 58 7.72 5.34 6.08
CA TYR A 58 9.03 5.90 6.35
C TYR A 58 9.25 7.10 5.45
N PHE A 59 9.47 8.28 6.01
CA PHE A 59 9.75 9.50 5.25
C PHE A 59 11.24 9.81 5.26
N ILE A 60 11.77 10.14 4.08
CA ILE A 60 13.04 10.85 3.89
C ILE A 60 12.68 12.26 3.42
N GLY A 61 13.25 13.28 4.05
CA GLY A 61 12.83 14.67 3.86
C GLY A 61 11.68 15.05 4.79
N ASP A 62 10.89 16.04 4.37
CA ASP A 62 9.77 16.55 5.17
C ASP A 62 8.65 15.51 5.35
N THR A 63 8.11 15.41 6.57
CA THR A 63 6.98 14.51 6.84
C THR A 63 5.68 15.08 6.33
N ILE A 64 4.91 14.25 5.62
CA ILE A 64 3.51 14.55 5.27
C ILE A 64 2.62 13.99 6.38
N ALA A 65 1.76 14.84 6.95
CA ALA A 65 0.85 14.43 8.01
C ALA A 65 -0.22 13.47 7.46
N LEU A 66 -0.14 12.20 7.87
CA LEU A 66 -1.14 11.17 7.57
C LEU A 66 -2.15 11.05 8.72
N ASN A 67 -3.17 10.21 8.54
CA ASN A 67 -4.10 9.86 9.61
C ASN A 67 -3.35 9.34 10.85
N ASP A 68 -3.73 9.79 12.05
CA ASP A 68 -3.07 9.47 13.34
C ASP A 68 -2.95 7.96 13.65
N THR A 69 -3.76 7.13 13.00
CA THR A 69 -3.72 5.67 13.17
C THR A 69 -2.65 4.99 12.31
N ILE A 70 -2.16 5.66 11.27
CA ILE A 70 -1.09 5.17 10.41
C ILE A 70 0.25 5.37 11.11
N LYS A 71 1.07 4.32 11.11
CA LYS A 71 2.41 4.39 11.68
C LYS A 71 3.31 5.20 10.73
N VAL A 72 3.92 6.25 11.25
CA VAL A 72 4.86 7.10 10.52
C VAL A 72 6.19 7.16 11.26
N GLN A 73 7.30 7.11 10.52
CA GLN A 73 8.66 7.31 11.01
C GLN A 73 9.44 8.18 10.03
N ASN A 74 10.28 9.05 10.55
CA ASN A 74 11.25 9.78 9.72
C ASN A 74 12.60 9.09 9.81
N ILE A 75 13.25 8.95 8.66
CA ILE A 75 14.56 8.36 8.51
C ILE A 75 15.38 9.18 7.51
N THR A 76 16.68 8.94 7.52
CA THR A 76 17.61 9.40 6.50
C THR A 76 17.78 8.34 5.42
N ALA A 77 18.32 8.72 4.25
CA ALA A 77 18.59 7.77 3.17
C ALA A 77 19.59 6.66 3.55
N ASP A 78 20.52 6.94 4.48
CA ASP A 78 21.49 5.96 4.98
C ASP A 78 20.82 4.87 5.85
N GLU A 79 19.72 5.20 6.53
CA GLU A 79 19.02 4.31 7.46
C GLU A 79 18.03 3.35 6.76
N VAL A 80 17.83 3.49 5.45
CA VAL A 80 16.88 2.66 4.68
C VAL A 80 17.24 1.17 4.76
N GLY A 81 18.52 0.84 4.74
CA GLY A 81 19.00 -0.54 4.84
C GLY A 81 18.69 -1.21 6.18
N ASP A 82 18.35 -0.43 7.21
CA ASP A 82 18.00 -0.93 8.55
C ASP A 82 16.50 -1.23 8.68
N ILE A 83 15.68 -0.92 7.66
CA ILE A 83 14.24 -1.20 7.69
C ILE A 83 13.99 -2.71 7.70
N THR A 84 13.43 -3.19 8.80
CA THR A 84 12.99 -4.59 8.93
C THR A 84 11.47 -4.69 8.94
N THR A 85 10.91 -5.51 8.05
CA THR A 85 9.48 -5.82 8.00
C THR A 85 9.21 -7.22 8.57
N ALA A 86 8.28 -7.35 9.53
CA ALA A 86 7.82 -8.66 9.96
C ALA A 86 7.05 -9.39 8.83
N LYS A 87 6.81 -10.71 8.97
CA LYS A 87 6.18 -11.57 7.94
C LYS A 87 4.80 -11.12 7.41
N LYS A 88 4.15 -10.14 8.04
CA LYS A 88 2.84 -9.60 7.65
C LYS A 88 2.76 -8.08 7.70
N GLU A 89 3.88 -7.42 8.00
CA GLU A 89 3.96 -5.97 8.03
C GLU A 89 4.61 -5.49 6.74
N TRP A 90 4.17 -4.32 6.30
CA TRP A 90 4.65 -3.66 5.09
C TRP A 90 5.31 -2.33 5.47
N ALA A 91 6.19 -1.87 4.59
CA ALA A 91 6.76 -0.54 4.67
C ALA A 91 6.46 0.22 3.38
N MET A 92 6.14 1.49 3.53
CA MET A 92 6.07 2.43 2.42
C MET A 92 7.16 3.48 2.63
N LEU A 93 8.18 3.47 1.79
CA LEU A 93 9.22 4.49 1.77
C LEU A 93 8.73 5.67 0.93
N VAL A 94 8.70 6.86 1.51
CA VAL A 94 8.33 8.10 0.83
C VAL A 94 9.53 9.04 0.87
N ILE A 95 10.13 9.28 -0.28
CA ILE A 95 11.18 10.28 -0.46
C ILE A 95 10.48 11.57 -0.84
N ASN A 96 10.41 12.52 0.09
CA ASN A 96 9.75 13.79 -0.11
C ASN A 96 10.78 14.86 -0.46
N ASP A 97 10.81 15.26 -1.73
CA ASP A 97 11.71 16.23 -2.30
C ASP A 97 10.96 17.31 -3.12
N LEU A 98 9.74 17.65 -2.66
CA LEU A 98 8.90 18.65 -3.31
C LEU A 98 9.56 20.04 -3.35
N ASN A 99 10.44 20.33 -2.39
CA ASN A 99 11.10 21.62 -2.24
C ASN A 99 12.54 21.64 -2.80
N ASP A 100 13.01 20.55 -3.45
CA ASP A 100 14.40 20.42 -3.95
C ASP A 100 15.45 20.62 -2.82
N ASP A 101 15.13 20.11 -1.64
CA ASP A 101 15.93 20.27 -0.41
C ASP A 101 16.26 18.95 0.28
N THR A 102 15.96 17.82 -0.38
CA THR A 102 16.27 16.47 0.10
C THR A 102 17.33 15.84 -0.80
N PRO A 103 18.61 16.30 -0.71
CA PRO A 103 19.67 15.77 -1.54
C PRO A 103 19.95 14.31 -1.19
N ILE A 104 19.92 13.44 -2.20
CA ILE A 104 20.29 12.02 -2.08
C ILE A 104 21.40 11.75 -3.09
N ASP A 105 22.55 11.28 -2.61
CA ASP A 105 23.67 10.96 -3.49
C ASP A 105 23.52 9.59 -4.20
N GLU A 106 24.40 9.30 -5.15
CA GLU A 106 24.32 8.06 -5.95
C GLU A 106 24.44 6.79 -5.08
N ASP A 107 25.24 6.80 -4.01
CA ASP A 107 25.42 5.65 -3.13
C ASP A 107 24.17 5.42 -2.25
N GLN A 108 23.56 6.51 -1.79
CA GLN A 108 22.30 6.49 -1.05
C GLN A 108 21.13 6.00 -1.91
N TRP A 109 21.02 6.50 -3.15
CA TRP A 109 20.05 5.99 -4.12
C TRP A 109 20.23 4.51 -4.39
N LYS A 110 21.47 4.07 -4.54
CA LYS A 110 21.77 2.65 -4.68
C LYS A 110 21.32 1.84 -3.46
N ASN A 111 21.56 2.32 -2.24
CA ASN A 111 21.12 1.66 -1.01
C ASN A 111 19.60 1.53 -0.94
N ILE A 112 18.87 2.61 -1.29
CA ILE A 112 17.40 2.62 -1.37
C ILE A 112 16.93 1.55 -2.35
N VAL A 113 17.42 1.58 -3.58
CA VAL A 113 17.01 0.66 -4.64
C VAL A 113 17.33 -0.79 -4.26
N ASP A 114 18.54 -1.06 -3.78
CA ASP A 114 18.94 -2.40 -3.36
C ASP A 114 18.06 -2.93 -2.21
N THR A 115 17.69 -2.07 -1.26
CA THR A 115 16.83 -2.45 -0.13
C THR A 115 15.43 -2.81 -0.60
N VAL A 116 14.82 -1.97 -1.43
CA VAL A 116 13.47 -2.21 -1.97
C VAL A 116 13.48 -3.45 -2.87
N GLN A 117 14.51 -3.65 -3.72
CA GLN A 117 14.64 -4.83 -4.59
C GLN A 117 14.73 -6.14 -3.85
N ASN A 118 15.41 -6.14 -2.70
CA ASN A 118 15.66 -7.34 -1.93
C ASN A 118 14.56 -7.62 -0.90
N ASN A 119 13.53 -6.77 -0.81
CA ASN A 119 12.44 -6.92 0.15
C ASN A 119 11.06 -6.76 -0.51
N THR A 120 10.32 -7.87 -0.59
CA THR A 120 8.97 -7.91 -1.18
C THR A 120 7.89 -7.21 -0.37
N HIS A 121 8.20 -6.67 0.81
CA HIS A 121 7.26 -5.97 1.68
C HIS A 121 7.57 -4.47 1.81
N ILE A 122 8.50 -3.94 1.00
CA ILE A 122 8.84 -2.52 0.99
C ILE A 122 8.45 -1.95 -0.37
N ASN A 123 7.57 -0.94 -0.37
CA ASN A 123 7.25 -0.12 -1.53
C ASN A 123 7.97 1.23 -1.39
N CYS A 124 8.15 1.93 -2.51
CA CYS A 124 8.84 3.23 -2.55
C CYS A 124 8.09 4.24 -3.42
N MET A 125 8.08 5.50 -3.00
CA MET A 125 7.54 6.62 -3.74
C MET A 125 8.49 7.82 -3.65
N TYR A 126 8.69 8.50 -4.78
CA TYR A 126 9.55 9.67 -4.87
C TYR A 126 8.74 10.91 -5.27
N LEU A 127 8.53 11.81 -4.31
CA LEU A 127 7.79 13.05 -4.50
C LEU A 127 8.77 14.16 -4.88
N GLY A 128 9.11 14.27 -6.15
CA GLY A 128 10.03 15.29 -6.65
C GLY A 128 10.45 15.02 -8.09
N ASN A 129 11.29 15.90 -8.63
CA ASN A 129 11.86 15.75 -9.96
C ASN A 129 13.38 16.01 -10.03
N SER A 130 13.98 16.50 -8.94
CA SER A 130 15.35 17.04 -8.93
C SER A 130 16.37 15.96 -9.32
N ASP A 131 16.16 14.75 -8.82
CA ASP A 131 17.04 13.60 -9.01
C ASP A 131 16.66 12.78 -10.25
N TRP A 132 15.63 13.16 -11.00
CA TRP A 132 15.12 12.36 -12.11
C TRP A 132 16.18 12.04 -13.16
N ASP A 133 16.95 13.04 -13.60
CA ASP A 133 17.98 12.84 -14.62
C ASP A 133 19.11 11.92 -14.13
N VAL A 134 19.42 11.97 -12.84
CA VAL A 134 20.38 11.05 -12.20
C VAL A 134 19.77 9.64 -12.19
N MET A 135 18.53 9.49 -11.75
CA MET A 135 17.85 8.19 -11.64
C MET A 135 17.61 7.54 -13.00
N GLU A 136 17.28 8.31 -14.04
CA GLU A 136 17.13 7.84 -15.40
C GLU A 136 18.48 7.37 -15.98
N LYS A 137 19.54 8.14 -15.76
CA LYS A 137 20.90 7.76 -16.18
C LYS A 137 21.38 6.47 -15.52
N GLN A 138 21.05 6.26 -14.25
CA GLN A 138 21.38 5.04 -13.52
C GLN A 138 20.43 3.87 -13.86
N GLY A 139 19.39 4.11 -14.65
CA GLY A 139 18.43 3.10 -15.10
C GLY A 139 17.41 2.69 -14.05
N TYR A 140 17.26 3.48 -12.98
CA TYR A 140 16.27 3.27 -11.93
C TYR A 140 14.88 3.75 -12.36
N PHE A 141 14.83 4.89 -13.07
CA PHE A 141 13.61 5.40 -13.72
C PHE A 141 13.76 5.33 -15.23
N SER A 142 12.63 5.29 -15.95
CA SER A 142 12.64 5.46 -17.40
C SER A 142 11.41 6.22 -17.87
N GLY A 143 11.59 7.10 -18.84
CA GLY A 143 10.50 7.75 -19.55
C GLY A 143 10.05 9.04 -18.89
N ARG A 144 10.73 10.14 -19.22
CA ARG A 144 10.32 11.52 -18.88
C ARG A 144 9.27 12.09 -19.83
N SER A 145 8.91 11.37 -20.91
CA SER A 145 8.09 11.90 -22.00
C SER A 145 6.67 12.21 -21.56
N GLY A 146 6.33 13.49 -21.48
CA GLY A 146 5.02 13.97 -21.04
C GLY A 146 4.97 14.43 -19.59
N MET A 147 6.09 14.29 -18.85
CA MET A 147 6.27 14.88 -17.52
C MET A 147 6.75 16.31 -17.66
N ASN A 148 6.11 17.22 -16.91
CA ASN A 148 6.63 18.56 -16.71
C ASN A 148 7.20 18.67 -15.29
N ASP A 149 7.84 19.79 -14.97
CA ASP A 149 8.53 19.98 -13.70
C ASP A 149 7.58 19.98 -12.47
N ASN A 150 6.26 19.98 -12.70
CA ASN A 150 5.22 20.04 -11.67
C ASN A 150 4.52 18.67 -11.48
N MET A 151 5.05 17.60 -12.10
CA MET A 151 4.50 16.25 -12.00
C MET A 151 5.29 15.39 -11.03
N LEU A 152 4.59 14.74 -10.08
CA LEU A 152 5.20 13.76 -9.17
C LEU A 152 5.55 12.45 -9.90
N SER A 153 6.43 11.68 -9.26
CA SER A 153 6.93 10.41 -9.76
C SER A 153 6.61 9.29 -8.76
N MET A 154 6.48 8.05 -9.23
CA MET A 154 6.35 6.87 -8.38
C MET A 154 7.49 5.92 -8.74
N GLY A 155 7.80 4.98 -7.87
CA GLY A 155 8.88 4.04 -8.11
C GLY A 155 8.58 2.70 -7.47
N MET A 156 7.75 1.88 -8.12
CA MET A 156 7.58 0.48 -7.71
C MET A 156 8.74 -0.37 -8.21
N ILE A 157 9.28 -1.22 -7.33
CA ILE A 157 10.28 -2.22 -7.72
C ILE A 157 9.79 -3.60 -7.30
N HIS A 158 9.59 -4.51 -8.27
CA HIS A 158 9.12 -5.88 -8.02
C HIS A 158 10.11 -6.94 -8.50
N HIS A 159 10.26 -7.99 -7.68
CA HIS A 159 11.14 -9.14 -7.91
C HIS A 159 10.33 -10.39 -8.28
N ASP A 160 10.17 -10.65 -9.57
CA ASP A 160 10.14 -12.01 -10.18
C ASP A 160 10.31 -11.87 -11.71
N GLY A 161 11.40 -11.21 -12.10
CA GLY A 161 11.88 -11.16 -13.48
C GLY A 161 11.31 -10.07 -14.39
N LYS A 162 10.26 -9.33 -14.03
CA LYS A 162 9.85 -8.08 -14.70
C LYS A 162 9.02 -7.21 -13.75
N ILE A 163 9.51 -6.01 -13.42
CA ILE A 163 8.95 -4.72 -13.84
C ILE A 163 9.93 -3.61 -13.42
N ILE A 164 10.15 -2.68 -14.34
CA ILE A 164 10.78 -1.38 -14.13
C ILE A 164 9.66 -0.36 -14.38
N ASN A 165 9.51 0.58 -13.44
CA ASN A 165 8.63 1.76 -13.40
C ASN A 165 7.19 1.55 -12.97
N THR A 166 6.75 2.49 -12.13
CA THR A 166 5.40 3.08 -12.25
C THR A 166 5.53 4.60 -12.15
N LEU A 167 4.83 5.32 -13.01
CA LEU A 167 4.76 6.79 -13.06
C LEU A 167 3.55 7.22 -12.25
N GLY A 168 3.75 7.75 -11.03
CA GLY A 168 2.68 8.31 -10.21
C GLY A 168 2.50 9.77 -10.51
N MET A 169 1.75 10.06 -11.55
CA MET A 169 1.47 11.42 -12.01
C MET A 169 0.53 12.12 -11.02
N PHE A 170 1.07 13.02 -10.20
CA PHE A 170 0.26 14.05 -9.54
C PHE A 170 0.62 15.38 -10.17
N ASN A 171 -0.37 16.11 -10.67
CA ASN A 171 -0.17 17.47 -11.14
C ASN A 171 -0.22 18.39 -9.91
N GLU A 172 0.73 19.31 -9.75
CA GLU A 172 0.70 20.35 -8.72
C GLU A 172 -0.60 21.19 -8.72
N GLU A 173 -1.39 21.15 -9.81
CA GLU A 173 -2.75 21.73 -9.87
C GLU A 173 -3.81 20.94 -9.09
N ASP A 174 -3.54 19.69 -8.70
CA ASP A 174 -4.37 18.92 -7.78
C ASP A 174 -4.01 19.35 -6.34
N ASP A 175 -5.03 19.73 -5.57
CA ASP A 175 -4.90 20.35 -4.23
C ASP A 175 -3.93 19.57 -3.32
N GLU A 176 -2.83 20.18 -2.86
CA GLU A 176 -1.83 19.60 -1.92
C GLU A 176 -2.49 18.94 -0.69
N ASN A 177 -3.68 19.43 -0.30
CA ASN A 177 -4.49 18.85 0.77
C ASN A 177 -4.91 17.39 0.52
N ASN A 178 -4.81 16.89 -0.72
CA ASN A 178 -5.13 15.51 -1.08
C ASN A 178 -3.91 14.57 -1.04
N LEU A 179 -2.69 15.09 -0.89
CA LEU A 179 -1.48 14.28 -0.93
C LEU A 179 -1.45 13.18 0.16
N PRO A 180 -1.83 13.43 1.43
CA PRO A 180 -1.93 12.36 2.44
C PRO A 180 -2.86 11.22 2.04
N MET A 181 -4.03 11.56 1.49
CA MET A 181 -5.03 10.59 1.03
C MET A 181 -4.48 9.78 -0.15
N LEU A 182 -3.81 10.44 -1.10
CA LEU A 182 -3.22 9.80 -2.26
C LEU A 182 -2.11 8.81 -1.87
N LEU A 183 -1.21 9.21 -0.96
CA LEU A 183 -0.16 8.32 -0.44
C LEU A 183 -0.74 7.02 0.13
N CYS A 184 -1.85 7.13 0.86
CA CYS A 184 -2.55 5.98 1.40
C CYS A 184 -3.22 5.15 0.29
N HIS A 185 -3.87 5.82 -0.66
CA HIS A 185 -4.59 5.18 -1.76
C HIS A 185 -3.68 4.35 -2.66
N GLU A 186 -2.56 4.93 -3.09
CA GLU A 186 -1.59 4.25 -3.96
C GLU A 186 -0.98 3.03 -3.28
N GLN A 187 -0.59 3.17 -2.01
CA GLN A 187 -0.09 2.02 -1.25
C GLN A 187 -1.13 0.91 -1.14
N VAL A 188 -2.41 1.25 -0.94
CA VAL A 188 -3.48 0.25 -0.89
C VAL A 188 -3.73 -0.40 -2.26
N TYR A 189 -3.66 0.37 -3.34
CA TYR A 189 -3.79 -0.14 -4.70
C TYR A 189 -2.72 -1.21 -4.98
N ASP A 190 -1.46 -0.92 -4.67
CA ASP A 190 -0.33 -1.83 -4.85
C ASP A 190 -0.46 -3.11 -4.03
N LEU A 191 -0.88 -2.98 -2.77
CA LEU A 191 -1.10 -4.12 -1.87
C LEU A 191 -2.22 -5.04 -2.36
N LYS A 192 -3.25 -4.48 -2.99
CA LYS A 192 -4.33 -5.28 -3.60
C LYS A 192 -3.84 -6.00 -4.84
N ASP A 193 -3.17 -5.32 -5.77
CA ASP A 193 -2.74 -5.92 -7.03
C ASP A 193 -1.68 -7.03 -6.83
N SER A 194 -0.76 -6.82 -5.89
CA SER A 194 0.24 -7.82 -5.47
C SER A 194 -0.38 -9.05 -4.78
N SER A 195 -1.54 -8.89 -4.11
CA SER A 195 -2.27 -9.98 -3.47
C SER A 195 -3.11 -10.82 -4.43
N SER A 196 -3.61 -10.23 -5.52
CA SER A 196 -4.36 -10.92 -6.59
C SER A 196 -3.49 -11.76 -7.53
N SER A 197 -2.18 -11.59 -7.45
CA SER A 197 -1.19 -12.26 -8.31
C SER A 197 -0.64 -13.60 -7.74
N LYS A 198 -1.17 -14.07 -6.60
CA LYS A 198 -0.80 -15.34 -5.95
C LYS A 198 -1.94 -16.37 -6.02
#